data_AF-A0A935ZLQ8-F1
#
_entry.id   AF-A0A935ZLQ8-F1
#
_cell.length_a   1.000
_cell.length_b   1.000
_cell.length_c   1.000
_cell.angle_alpha   90.00
_cell.angle_beta   90.00
_cell.angle_gamma   90.00
#
_symmetry.space_group_name_H-M   'P 1'
#
loop_
_entity.id
_entity.type
_entity.pdbx_description
1 polymer ?
#
loop_
_entity_poly.entity_id
_entity_poly.type
_entity_poly.pdbx_seq_one_letter_code
_entity_poly.pdbx_strand_id
1 'polypeptide(L)'
;MLGRFGVKAKLEGHADRAAKALALASTLGFDVLVFVKDVDREGGVKKSAKERAAKLETMHHEIEEGFDAVKNAQGVARVKGTPCRMIEAWALGDPVALNEVADPRAKREPCPPAPEELWGDKTDPASGYPKNVFARVTGREATAEVLEEIAREADLDEVARRCPQSFAPFLEELRAVASPARATPGTTKRRGK
;
A
#
# COMPACT_ATOMS: atom_id res chain seq x y z
N MET A 1 16.98 -13.95 -19.09
CA MET A 1 17.99 -14.18 -18.03
C MET A 1 17.58 -13.28 -16.88
N LEU A 2 17.02 -13.83 -15.79
CA LEU A 2 16.57 -13.06 -14.61
C LEU A 2 17.74 -12.25 -14.03
N GLY A 3 17.47 -11.00 -13.65
CA GLY A 3 18.44 -10.04 -13.13
C GLY A 3 19.43 -10.67 -12.14
N ARG A 4 20.73 -10.48 -12.38
CA ARG A 4 21.79 -11.03 -11.54
C ARG A 4 21.77 -10.36 -10.17
N PHE A 5 21.36 -11.11 -9.14
CA PHE A 5 21.57 -10.74 -7.73
C PHE A 5 23.08 -10.53 -7.50
N GLY A 6 23.48 -9.30 -7.20
CA GLY A 6 24.85 -8.97 -6.90
C GLY A 6 25.17 -9.37 -5.46
N VAL A 7 25.85 -10.50 -5.28
CA VAL A 7 26.31 -11.07 -3.99
C VAL A 7 25.18 -11.74 -3.19
N LYS A 8 25.45 -12.96 -2.71
CA LYS A 8 24.63 -13.70 -1.73
C LYS A 8 24.68 -13.00 -0.36
N ALA A 9 24.18 -11.78 -0.26
CA ALA A 9 23.75 -11.27 1.04
C ALA A 9 22.45 -12.01 1.38
N LYS A 10 22.36 -12.61 2.57
CA LYS A 10 21.10 -13.19 3.06
C LYS A 10 20.19 -12.01 3.39
N LEU A 11 19.35 -11.62 2.45
CA LEU A 11 18.31 -10.63 2.69
C LEU A 11 17.30 -11.24 3.67
N GLU A 12 16.97 -10.50 4.73
CA GLU A 12 16.04 -10.95 5.77
C GLU A 12 14.73 -10.14 5.68
N GLY A 13 13.69 -10.62 6.36
CA GLY A 13 12.39 -9.94 6.41
C GLY A 13 11.77 -9.70 5.02
N HIS A 14 11.36 -8.45 4.77
CA HIS A 14 10.70 -8.02 3.54
C HIS A 14 11.66 -7.71 2.39
N ALA A 15 12.97 -7.58 2.67
CA ALA A 15 14.00 -7.24 1.69
C ALA A 15 14.10 -8.27 0.56
N ASP A 16 14.04 -9.57 0.88
CA ASP A 16 14.14 -10.64 -0.13
C ASP A 16 13.01 -10.58 -1.17
N ARG A 17 11.77 -10.32 -0.71
CA ARG A 17 10.61 -10.20 -1.60
C ARG A 17 10.65 -8.93 -2.43
N ALA A 18 11.05 -7.82 -1.83
CA ALA A 18 11.22 -6.54 -2.52
C ALA A 18 12.29 -6.64 -3.63
N ALA A 19 13.43 -7.26 -3.32
CA ALA A 19 14.51 -7.50 -4.29
C ALA A 19 14.04 -8.36 -5.47
N LYS A 20 13.32 -9.46 -5.19
CA LYS A 20 12.78 -10.34 -6.23
C LYS A 20 11.74 -9.64 -7.10
N ALA A 21 10.86 -8.85 -6.51
CA ALA A 21 9.85 -8.07 -7.24
C ALA A 21 10.51 -7.06 -8.18
N LEU A 22 11.52 -6.32 -7.72
CA LEU A 22 12.25 -5.34 -8.52
C LEU A 22 13.07 -5.99 -9.64
N ALA A 23 13.75 -7.10 -9.35
CA ALA A 23 14.48 -7.86 -10.36
C ALA A 23 13.55 -8.38 -11.47
N LEU A 24 12.35 -8.85 -11.09
CA LEU A 24 11.33 -9.28 -12.05
C LEU A 24 10.81 -8.11 -12.87
N ALA A 25 10.47 -6.99 -12.23
CA ALA A 25 9.96 -5.79 -12.91
C ALA A 25 10.95 -5.26 -13.95
N SER A 26 12.22 -5.15 -13.57
CA SER A 26 13.31 -4.75 -14.47
C SER A 26 13.50 -5.74 -15.63
N THR A 27 13.47 -7.05 -15.34
CA THR A 27 13.63 -8.10 -16.36
C THR A 27 12.49 -8.08 -17.40
N LEU A 28 11.26 -7.77 -16.96
CA LEU A 28 10.09 -7.71 -17.82
C LEU A 28 9.91 -6.35 -18.50
N GLY A 29 10.77 -5.37 -18.19
CA GLY A 29 10.74 -4.04 -18.82
C GLY A 29 9.60 -3.15 -18.34
N PHE A 30 9.16 -3.31 -17.09
CA PHE A 30 8.18 -2.40 -16.49
C PHE A 30 8.85 -1.11 -16.02
N ASP A 31 8.18 0.03 -16.24
CA ASP A 31 8.67 1.35 -15.80
C ASP A 31 8.41 1.61 -14.31
N VAL A 32 7.43 0.92 -13.72
CA VAL A 32 7.00 1.13 -12.33
C VAL A 32 6.74 -0.21 -11.64
N LEU A 33 7.25 -0.34 -10.41
CA LEU A 33 6.89 -1.37 -9.46
C LEU A 33 6.13 -0.74 -8.29
N VAL A 34 4.91 -1.23 -8.05
CA VAL A 34 4.17 -0.99 -6.80
C VAL A 34 4.31 -2.24 -5.93
N PHE A 35 5.00 -2.11 -4.81
CA PHE A 35 5.19 -3.21 -3.85
C PHE A 35 4.25 -3.03 -2.65
N VAL A 36 3.24 -3.88 -2.55
CA VAL A 36 2.20 -3.78 -1.51
C VAL A 36 2.41 -4.83 -0.43
N LYS A 37 2.45 -4.41 0.84
CA LYS A 37 2.54 -5.28 2.00
C LYS A 37 1.88 -4.68 3.22
N ASP A 38 0.86 -5.35 3.73
CA ASP A 38 0.19 -4.96 4.99
C ASP A 38 1.15 -5.05 6.19
N VAL A 39 1.07 -4.05 7.07
CA VAL A 39 1.85 -3.97 8.31
C VAL A 39 1.05 -4.60 9.45
N ASP A 40 1.12 -5.93 9.53
CA ASP A 40 0.43 -6.72 10.53
C ASP A 40 0.84 -6.36 11.97
N ARG A 41 -0.03 -6.71 12.93
CA ARG A 41 0.34 -6.76 14.34
C ARG A 41 0.49 -8.20 14.80
N GLU A 42 1.55 -8.46 15.54
CA GLU A 42 1.63 -9.66 16.37
C GLU A 42 0.65 -9.57 17.55
N GLY A 43 0.14 -10.73 17.98
CA GLY A 43 -0.75 -10.83 19.14
C GLY A 43 -0.08 -10.31 20.42
N GLY A 44 -0.84 -9.64 21.30
CA GLY A 44 -0.35 -9.26 22.65
C GLY A 44 0.37 -7.91 22.80
N VAL A 45 0.70 -7.18 21.73
CA VAL A 45 1.43 -5.89 21.84
C VAL A 45 0.50 -4.70 22.24
N LYS A 46 1.02 -3.63 22.83
CA LYS A 46 0.19 -2.49 23.31
C LYS A 46 -0.33 -1.64 22.15
N LYS A 47 -1.56 -1.12 22.24
CA LYS A 47 -2.09 -0.14 21.27
C LYS A 47 -1.36 1.21 21.45
N SER A 48 -0.23 1.42 20.76
CA SER A 48 0.45 2.71 20.77
C SER A 48 0.81 3.20 19.37
N ALA A 49 0.60 4.50 19.13
CA ALA A 49 1.00 5.18 17.89
C ALA A 49 2.51 5.04 17.64
N LYS A 50 3.32 5.04 18.71
CA LYS A 50 4.78 4.87 18.63
C LYS A 50 5.18 3.51 18.07
N GLU A 51 4.54 2.43 18.51
CA GLU A 51 4.83 1.08 17.98
C GLU A 51 4.42 0.97 16.51
N ARG A 52 3.26 1.53 16.13
CA ARG A 52 2.81 1.53 14.73
C ARG A 52 3.81 2.26 13.83
N ALA A 53 4.24 3.45 14.23
CA ALA A 53 5.25 4.22 13.50
C ALA A 53 6.57 3.45 13.37
N ALA A 54 7.09 2.87 14.46
CA ALA A 54 8.33 2.09 14.42
C ALA A 54 8.24 0.85 13.50
N LYS A 55 7.07 0.18 13.47
CA LYS A 55 6.84 -0.97 12.58
C LYS A 55 6.77 -0.56 11.11
N LEU A 56 6.11 0.56 10.80
CA LEU A 56 6.10 1.12 9.45
C LEU A 56 7.52 1.49 9.00
N GLU A 57 8.29 2.15 9.85
CA GLU A 57 9.67 2.54 9.57
C GLU A 57 10.55 1.32 9.31
N THR A 58 10.45 0.29 10.15
CA THR A 58 11.19 -0.97 9.96
C THR A 58 10.80 -1.67 8.66
N MET A 59 9.50 -1.75 8.36
CA MET A 59 8.99 -2.31 7.10
C MET A 59 9.54 -1.54 5.89
N HIS A 60 9.53 -0.20 5.93
CA HIS A 60 10.05 0.64 4.85
C HIS A 60 11.55 0.43 4.67
N HIS A 61 12.30 0.37 5.75
CA HIS A 61 13.74 0.11 5.72
C HIS A 61 14.05 -1.23 5.06
N GLU A 62 13.39 -2.31 5.48
CA GLU A 62 13.59 -3.64 4.88
C GLU A 62 13.24 -3.66 3.38
N ILE A 63 12.17 -2.97 2.97
CA ILE A 63 11.79 -2.88 1.56
C ILE A 63 12.87 -2.15 0.75
N GLU A 64 13.37 -1.01 1.25
CA GLU A 64 14.43 -0.24 0.58
C GLU A 64 15.74 -1.02 0.49
N GLU A 65 16.15 -1.74 1.55
CA GLU A 65 17.31 -2.64 1.50
C GLU A 65 17.17 -3.70 0.40
N GLY A 66 15.96 -4.24 0.24
CA GLY A 66 15.65 -5.16 -0.85
C GLY A 66 15.78 -4.53 -2.23
N PHE A 67 15.29 -3.30 -2.40
CA PHE A 67 15.42 -2.58 -3.66
C PHE A 67 16.88 -2.24 -3.99
N ASP A 68 17.65 -1.78 -3.01
CA ASP A 68 19.05 -1.38 -3.19
C ASP A 68 19.98 -2.58 -3.48
N ALA A 69 19.58 -3.79 -3.10
CA ALA A 69 20.28 -5.02 -3.45
C ALA A 69 20.22 -5.36 -4.95
N VAL A 70 19.28 -4.77 -5.71
CA VAL A 70 19.11 -5.07 -7.15
C VAL A 70 19.91 -4.11 -8.02
N LYS A 71 20.97 -4.63 -8.63
CA LYS A 71 21.79 -3.87 -9.58
C LYS A 71 21.07 -3.73 -10.93
N ASN A 72 21.35 -2.62 -11.63
CA ASN A 72 20.83 -2.34 -12.99
C ASN A 72 19.31 -2.23 -13.09
N ALA A 73 18.63 -1.82 -12.01
CA ALA A 73 17.18 -1.58 -11.98
C ALA A 73 16.82 -0.08 -11.83
N GLN A 74 17.77 0.83 -12.10
CA GLN A 74 17.55 2.29 -11.92
C GLN A 74 16.45 2.86 -12.82
N GLY A 75 16.11 2.17 -13.92
CA GLY A 75 15.02 2.55 -14.81
C GLY A 75 13.62 2.23 -14.28
N VAL A 76 13.51 1.45 -13.19
CA VAL A 76 12.22 1.08 -12.60
C VAL A 76 11.92 2.01 -11.42
N ALA A 77 10.84 2.76 -11.53
CA ALA A 77 10.28 3.52 -10.42
C ALA A 77 9.74 2.57 -9.34
N ARG A 78 9.97 2.92 -8.07
CA ARG A 78 9.60 2.09 -6.92
C ARG A 78 8.59 2.85 -6.08
N VAL A 79 7.46 2.21 -5.78
CA VAL A 79 6.39 2.76 -4.93
C VAL A 79 6.03 1.71 -3.88
N LYS A 80 5.99 2.10 -2.61
CA LYS A 80 5.68 1.22 -1.47
C LYS A 80 4.25 1.46 -1.01
N GLY A 81 3.44 0.41 -1.04
CA GLY A 81 2.11 0.42 -0.41
C GLY A 81 2.14 -0.36 0.90
N THR A 82 2.07 0.32 2.04
CA THR A 82 2.15 -0.35 3.35
C THR A 82 0.94 -0.05 4.22
N PRO A 83 -0.26 -0.59 3.90
CA PRO A 83 -1.45 -0.33 4.71
C PRO A 83 -1.22 -0.66 6.18
N CYS A 84 -1.59 0.29 7.05
CA CYS A 84 -1.55 0.07 8.48
C CYS A 84 -2.50 -1.06 8.86
N ARG A 85 -1.97 -2.15 9.41
CA ARG A 85 -2.72 -3.35 9.81
C ARG A 85 -3.26 -4.14 8.63
N MET A 86 -4.15 -3.55 7.84
CA MET A 86 -4.76 -4.18 6.66
C MET A 86 -5.23 -3.13 5.65
N ILE A 87 -5.42 -3.53 4.40
CA ILE A 87 -5.91 -2.68 3.32
C ILE A 87 -7.27 -2.01 3.61
N GLU A 88 -8.11 -2.60 4.45
CA GLU A 88 -9.39 -2.00 4.86
C GLU A 88 -9.21 -0.69 5.61
N ALA A 89 -8.04 -0.44 6.23
CA ALA A 89 -7.73 0.86 6.81
C ALA A 89 -7.74 1.97 5.74
N TRP A 90 -7.22 1.69 4.54
CA TRP A 90 -7.27 2.62 3.42
C TRP A 90 -8.67 2.77 2.84
N ALA A 91 -9.40 1.65 2.70
CA ALA A 91 -10.78 1.69 2.22
C ALA A 91 -11.71 2.49 3.15
N LEU A 92 -11.45 2.46 4.46
CA LEU A 92 -12.14 3.28 5.46
C LEU A 92 -11.72 4.76 5.45
N GLY A 93 -10.76 5.14 4.60
CA GLY A 93 -10.18 6.47 4.51
C GLY A 93 -11.10 7.54 3.95
N ASP A 94 -12.11 7.18 3.16
CA ASP A 94 -13.05 8.13 2.56
C ASP A 94 -14.52 7.80 2.90
N PRO A 95 -15.18 8.56 3.78
CA PRO A 95 -16.58 8.32 4.13
C PRO A 95 -17.56 8.53 2.98
N VAL A 96 -17.22 9.39 2.01
CA VAL A 96 -18.10 9.69 0.87
C VAL A 96 -18.11 8.49 -0.07
N ALA A 97 -16.94 8.01 -0.49
CA ALA A 97 -16.83 6.80 -1.31
C ALA A 97 -17.46 5.56 -0.65
N LEU A 98 -17.28 5.39 0.66
CA LEU A 98 -17.94 4.31 1.41
C LEU A 98 -19.46 4.39 1.35
N ASN A 99 -20.05 5.59 1.32
CA ASN A 99 -21.49 5.76 1.22
C ASN A 99 -22.03 5.37 -0.15
N GLU A 100 -21.29 5.61 -1.22
CA GLU A 100 -21.68 5.21 -2.59
C GLU A 100 -21.71 3.68 -2.76
N VAL A 101 -20.83 2.97 -2.05
CA VAL A 101 -20.65 1.51 -2.20
C VAL A 101 -21.41 0.69 -1.15
N ALA A 102 -21.91 1.33 -0.10
CA ALA A 102 -22.57 0.67 1.01
C ALA A 102 -23.93 0.03 0.63
N ASP A 103 -24.33 -1.01 1.38
CA ASP A 103 -25.68 -1.57 1.27
C ASP A 103 -26.70 -0.53 1.84
N PRO A 104 -27.61 0.00 1.01
CA PRO A 104 -28.58 1.01 1.45
C PRO A 104 -29.62 0.46 2.43
N ARG A 105 -29.76 -0.86 2.56
CA ARG A 105 -30.71 -1.53 3.45
C ARG A 105 -30.09 -1.92 4.79
N ALA A 106 -28.77 -1.89 4.91
CA ALA A 106 -28.07 -2.25 6.13
C ALA A 106 -28.18 -1.15 7.19
N LYS A 107 -28.25 -1.54 8.46
CA LYS A 107 -28.02 -0.62 9.57
C LYS A 107 -26.52 -0.39 9.70
N ARG A 108 -26.06 0.82 9.37
CA ARG A 108 -24.63 1.17 9.28
C ARG A 108 -24.15 1.96 10.49
N GLU A 109 -22.88 1.75 10.83
CA GLU A 109 -22.13 2.57 11.78
C GLU A 109 -21.45 3.76 11.07
N PRO A 110 -21.20 4.88 11.77
CA PRO A 110 -20.42 5.96 11.20
C PRO A 110 -18.97 5.52 10.93
N CYS A 111 -18.36 6.09 9.89
CA CYS A 111 -16.97 5.82 9.56
C CYS A 111 -16.03 6.27 10.73
N PRO A 112 -15.06 5.44 11.15
CA PRO A 112 -14.18 5.77 12.28
C PRO A 112 -13.22 6.92 11.92
N PRO A 113 -12.97 7.91 12.79
CA PRO A 113 -12.17 9.09 12.43
C PRO A 113 -10.70 8.78 12.12
N ALA A 114 -10.14 7.68 12.65
CA ALA A 114 -8.74 7.30 12.49
C ALA A 114 -8.59 5.81 12.10
N PRO A 115 -8.76 5.47 10.80
CA PRO A 115 -8.76 4.08 10.32
C PRO A 115 -7.46 3.30 10.62
N GLU A 116 -6.31 3.97 10.63
CA GLU A 116 -4.99 3.35 10.91
C GLU A 116 -4.82 2.91 12.37
N GLU A 117 -5.76 3.26 13.25
CA GLU A 117 -5.73 2.90 14.67
C GLU A 117 -6.60 1.67 14.99
N LEU A 118 -7.36 1.19 14.01
CA LEU A 118 -8.24 0.07 14.17
C LEU A 118 -7.46 -1.21 14.50
N TRP A 119 -7.87 -1.85 15.59
CA TRP A 119 -7.43 -3.19 15.96
C TRP A 119 -8.39 -3.80 16.98
N GLY A 120 -8.63 -5.10 16.83
CA GLY A 120 -9.55 -5.85 17.67
C GLY A 120 -9.44 -7.34 17.43
N ASP A 121 -10.29 -8.09 18.10
CA ASP A 121 -10.43 -9.53 17.91
C ASP A 121 -11.13 -9.82 16.58
N LYS A 122 -10.47 -10.57 15.69
CA LYS A 122 -11.03 -10.95 14.39
C LYS A 122 -12.31 -11.80 14.49
N THR A 123 -12.50 -12.49 15.61
CA THR A 123 -13.62 -13.41 15.83
C THR A 123 -14.85 -12.73 16.46
N ASP A 124 -14.69 -11.50 16.97
CA ASP A 124 -15.78 -10.71 17.53
C ASP A 124 -16.24 -9.64 16.51
N PRO A 125 -17.43 -9.78 15.90
CA PRO A 125 -17.96 -8.81 14.93
C PRO A 125 -18.17 -7.41 15.49
N ALA A 126 -18.27 -7.23 16.81
CA ALA A 126 -18.38 -5.92 17.45
C ALA A 126 -17.01 -5.26 17.71
N SER A 127 -15.91 -5.99 17.50
CA SER A 127 -14.57 -5.50 17.80
C SER A 127 -14.10 -4.42 16.82
N GLY A 128 -13.02 -3.73 17.19
CA GLY A 128 -12.32 -2.77 16.33
C GLY A 128 -11.43 -3.40 15.25
N TYR A 129 -11.57 -4.70 14.94
CA TYR A 129 -10.80 -5.33 13.86
C TYR A 129 -11.21 -4.71 12.50
N PRO A 130 -10.26 -4.27 11.63
CA PRO A 130 -10.63 -3.44 10.47
C PRO A 130 -11.67 -4.07 9.52
N LYS A 131 -11.66 -5.38 9.31
CA LYS A 131 -12.71 -6.08 8.52
C LYS A 131 -14.09 -6.02 9.16
N ASN A 132 -14.15 -6.11 10.49
CA ASN A 132 -15.42 -6.05 11.23
C ASN A 132 -15.96 -4.62 11.20
N VAL A 133 -15.09 -3.62 11.38
CA VAL A 133 -15.45 -2.21 11.26
C VAL A 133 -15.92 -1.90 9.84
N PHE A 134 -15.21 -2.37 8.82
CA PHE A 134 -15.61 -2.26 7.42
C PHE A 134 -17.04 -2.79 7.21
N ALA A 135 -17.32 -4.01 7.66
CA ALA A 135 -18.63 -4.63 7.52
C ALA A 135 -19.74 -3.84 8.22
N ARG A 136 -19.47 -3.23 9.38
CA ARG A 136 -20.46 -2.41 10.08
C ARG A 136 -20.66 -1.04 9.42
N VAL A 137 -19.64 -0.47 8.80
CA VAL A 137 -19.73 0.83 8.09
C VAL A 137 -20.42 0.69 6.75
N THR A 138 -20.14 -0.38 6.00
CA THR A 138 -20.66 -0.56 4.63
C THR A 138 -21.87 -1.48 4.56
N GLY A 139 -22.09 -2.34 5.56
CA GLY A 139 -23.04 -3.45 5.47
C GLY A 139 -22.58 -4.57 4.53
N ARG A 140 -21.32 -4.55 4.07
CA ARG A 140 -20.76 -5.51 3.08
C ARG A 140 -19.45 -6.10 3.58
N GLU A 141 -19.11 -7.29 3.13
CA GLU A 141 -17.79 -7.87 3.38
C GLU A 141 -16.71 -7.20 2.50
N ALA A 142 -15.49 -7.07 3.04
CA ALA A 142 -14.34 -6.51 2.32
C ALA A 142 -13.77 -7.52 1.31
N THR A 143 -14.47 -7.69 0.19
CA THR A 143 -14.00 -8.48 -0.97
C THR A 143 -13.18 -7.61 -1.91
N ALA A 144 -12.43 -8.23 -2.83
CA ALA A 144 -11.62 -7.49 -3.80
C ALA A 144 -12.51 -6.58 -4.68
N GLU A 145 -13.67 -7.08 -5.08
CA GLU A 145 -14.65 -6.36 -5.90
C GLU A 145 -15.16 -5.12 -5.17
N VAL A 146 -15.50 -5.25 -3.88
CA VAL A 146 -15.98 -4.12 -3.06
C VAL A 146 -14.86 -3.10 -2.85
N LEU A 147 -13.64 -3.55 -2.58
CA LEU A 147 -12.49 -2.65 -2.41
C LEU A 147 -12.18 -1.90 -3.71
N GLU A 148 -12.33 -2.55 -4.86
CA GLU A 148 -12.18 -1.90 -6.17
C GLU A 148 -13.29 -0.87 -6.42
N GLU A 149 -14.54 -1.17 -6.08
CA GLU A 149 -15.65 -0.21 -6.13
C GLU A 149 -15.33 1.05 -5.31
N ILE A 150 -14.86 0.88 -4.07
CA ILE A 150 -14.47 2.01 -3.22
C ILE A 150 -13.30 2.78 -3.85
N ALA A 151 -12.29 2.09 -4.37
CA ALA A 151 -11.13 2.72 -4.98
C ALA A 151 -11.48 3.58 -6.21
N ARG A 152 -12.56 3.25 -6.94
CA ARG A 152 -13.04 4.06 -8.08
C ARG A 152 -13.71 5.36 -7.64
N GLU A 153 -14.39 5.35 -6.49
CA GLU A 153 -15.10 6.52 -5.95
C GLU A 153 -14.23 7.38 -5.03
N ALA A 154 -13.12 6.83 -4.52
CA ALA A 154 -12.31 7.43 -3.48
C ALA A 154 -11.65 8.76 -3.90
N ASP A 155 -11.82 9.78 -3.06
CA ASP A 155 -10.94 10.94 -3.04
C ASP A 155 -9.62 10.57 -2.36
N LEU A 156 -8.56 10.43 -3.16
CA LEU A 156 -7.24 10.03 -2.68
C LEU A 156 -6.65 11.02 -1.66
N ASP A 157 -6.98 12.32 -1.74
CA ASP A 157 -6.51 13.32 -0.77
C ASP A 157 -7.23 13.16 0.58
N GLU A 158 -8.52 12.80 0.57
CA GLU A 158 -9.25 12.48 1.80
C GLU A 158 -8.72 11.19 2.46
N VAL A 159 -8.44 10.15 1.66
CA VAL A 159 -7.80 8.93 2.17
C VAL A 159 -6.42 9.27 2.76
N ALA A 160 -5.61 10.09 2.09
CA ALA A 160 -4.30 10.50 2.61
C ALA A 160 -4.40 11.29 3.92
N ARG A 161 -5.38 12.19 4.02
CA ARG A 161 -5.63 12.99 5.23
C ARG A 161 -6.00 12.12 6.43
N ARG A 162 -6.78 11.05 6.22
CA ARG A 162 -7.26 10.15 7.29
C ARG A 162 -6.35 8.96 7.54
N CYS A 163 -5.47 8.64 6.60
CA CYS A 163 -4.43 7.63 6.70
C CYS A 163 -3.02 8.24 6.50
N PRO A 164 -2.59 9.16 7.38
CA PRO A 164 -1.38 9.95 7.18
C PRO A 164 -0.10 9.13 7.35
N GLN A 165 -0.12 7.99 8.04
CA GLN A 165 1.10 7.22 8.31
C GLN A 165 1.41 6.19 7.23
N SER A 166 0.40 5.73 6.48
CA SER A 166 0.56 4.72 5.44
C SER A 166 0.12 5.14 4.05
N PHE A 167 -1.09 5.69 3.88
CA PHE A 167 -1.58 6.03 2.54
C PHE A 167 -0.95 7.31 2.01
N ALA A 168 -0.78 8.34 2.86
CA ALA A 168 -0.20 9.60 2.41
C ALA A 168 1.21 9.43 1.81
N PRO A 169 2.18 8.72 2.45
CA PRO A 169 3.48 8.45 1.84
C PRO A 169 3.38 7.66 0.53
N PHE A 170 2.47 6.67 0.46
CA PHE A 170 2.21 5.92 -0.77
C PHE A 170 1.73 6.83 -1.92
N LEU A 171 0.79 7.73 -1.62
CA LEU A 171 0.25 8.67 -2.62
C LEU A 171 1.30 9.67 -3.09
N GLU A 172 2.17 10.15 -2.19
CA GLU A 172 3.29 11.02 -2.53
C GLU A 172 4.26 10.32 -3.49
N GLU A 173 4.65 9.08 -3.20
CA GLU A 173 5.50 8.28 -4.09
C GLU A 173 4.84 8.04 -5.45
N LEU A 174 3.56 7.69 -5.46
CA LEU A 174 2.80 7.46 -6.69
C LEU A 174 2.72 8.73 -7.55
N ARG A 175 2.42 9.89 -6.94
CA ARG A 175 2.37 11.19 -7.63
C ARG A 175 3.73 11.60 -8.18
N ALA A 176 4.81 11.35 -7.44
CA ALA A 176 6.16 11.63 -7.90
C ALA A 176 6.54 10.79 -9.14
N VAL A 177 6.03 9.56 -9.23
CA VAL A 177 6.25 8.67 -10.38
C VAL A 177 5.35 9.02 -11.56
N ALA A 178 4.10 9.41 -11.31
CA ALA A 178 3.14 9.79 -12.35
C ALA A 178 3.43 11.16 -12.98
N SER A 179 4.26 12.00 -12.35
CA SER A 179 4.60 13.33 -12.85
C SER A 179 5.39 13.25 -14.17
N PRO A 180 4.99 13.99 -15.21
CA PRO A 180 5.59 13.94 -16.55
C PRO A 180 7.09 14.33 -16.60
N ALA A 181 7.64 14.89 -15.53
CA ALA A 181 9.08 15.19 -15.41
C ALA A 181 9.99 13.94 -15.48
N ARG A 182 9.43 12.72 -15.35
CA ARG A 182 10.16 11.46 -15.55
C ARG A 182 10.10 10.89 -16.97
N ALA A 183 9.44 11.57 -17.92
CA ALA A 183 9.50 11.18 -19.34
C ALA A 183 10.92 11.41 -19.89
N THR A 184 11.78 10.40 -19.76
CA THR A 184 13.14 10.44 -20.34
C THR A 184 13.03 10.63 -21.86
N PRO A 185 13.83 11.52 -22.47
CA PRO A 185 13.79 11.79 -23.91
C PRO A 185 14.17 10.53 -24.70
N GLY A 186 13.17 9.93 -25.34
CA GLY A 186 13.36 8.85 -26.30
C GLY A 186 14.21 9.34 -27.47
N THR A 187 15.31 8.62 -27.68
CA THR A 187 16.31 8.78 -28.73
C THR A 187 15.66 8.90 -30.12
N THR A 188 15.49 10.12 -30.62
CA THR A 188 15.15 10.33 -32.03
C THR A 188 16.37 9.92 -32.86
N LYS A 189 16.33 8.69 -33.40
CA LYS A 189 17.24 8.25 -34.45
C LYS A 189 17.19 9.27 -35.60
N ARG A 190 18.28 10.00 -35.80
CA ARG A 190 18.57 10.67 -37.08
C ARG A 190 18.53 9.60 -38.16
N ARG A 191 17.46 9.57 -38.96
CA ARG A 191 17.50 8.95 -40.28
C ARG A 191 18.19 9.93 -41.20
N GLY A 192 19.46 9.65 -41.50
CA GLY A 192 20.09 10.16 -42.70
C GLY A 192 19.51 9.46 -43.91
N LYS A 193 18.97 10.24 -44.84
CA LYS A 193 19.29 10.18 -46.27
C LYS A 193 18.75 11.44 -46.93
#